data_AF-A0A0G1B7T7-F1
#
_entry.id   AF-A0A0G1B7T7-F1
#
_cell.length_a   1.000
_cell.length_b   1.000
_cell.length_c   1.000
_cell.angle_alpha   90.00
_cell.angle_beta   90.00
_cell.angle_gamma   90.00
#
_symmetry.space_group_name_H-M   'P 1'
#
loop_
_entity.id
_entity.type
_entity.pdbx_description
1 polymer ?
#
loop_
_entity_poly.entity_id
_entity_poly.type
_entity_poly.pdbx_seq_one_letter_code
_entity_poly.pdbx_strand_id
1 'polypeptide(L)'
;MAASPALYFSDLIDGPKTGWNGSATKGAAVTIWGKNFGYTRGSSNHVTVGGRDLTADSDYAEWGVTTNNARGMERITFWLKDTCATGAGTISVTVDGVTSNTVPFYVRTTGNIRFVDHTNGNDTNNGQTDTTAWRTLGKARQSISGGDILYIRAGTYTETDANSRLLLLTGAFSGSDNNYTALVGYPAEVAVLDAVPNAATRVIGTNYTYNGSVHHIVTSKLRILVYRGAWGASQQPLGHFRVIALDIDGQNGTYPLVSTWAGVIDFHDQSDGTVYGCRLYGWGRDKFDHFIYLGEDTSSVDLLNYDFGWNETHDLGPEVSGIYIHPQDTDANNKYADNILIHDNLAYNLTHAGIILNSRYINVYIYNNISYH
;
A
#
# COMPACT_ATOMS: atom_id res chain seq x y z
N MET A 1 -1.43 -33.29 7.38
CA MET A 1 -0.18 -32.63 6.95
C MET A 1 -0.44 -31.13 6.99
N ALA A 2 0.48 -30.32 7.52
CA ALA A 2 0.36 -28.87 7.42
C ALA A 2 0.36 -28.47 5.94
N ALA A 3 -0.44 -27.48 5.56
CA ALA A 3 -0.44 -26.97 4.19
C ALA A 3 0.89 -26.25 3.92
N SER A 4 1.41 -26.35 2.69
CA SER A 4 2.67 -25.70 2.31
C SER A 4 2.58 -24.17 2.47
N PRO A 5 3.66 -23.49 2.91
CA PRO A 5 3.69 -22.03 2.94
C PRO A 5 3.51 -21.47 1.53
N ALA A 6 2.72 -20.41 1.42
CA ALA A 6 2.48 -19.71 0.16
C ALA A 6 2.71 -18.22 0.37
N LEU A 7 3.51 -17.61 -0.51
CA LEU A 7 3.71 -16.17 -0.55
C LEU A 7 2.83 -15.56 -1.63
N TYR A 8 2.20 -14.44 -1.31
CA TYR A 8 1.35 -13.72 -2.25
C TYR A 8 2.02 -12.44 -2.74
N PHE A 9 2.48 -11.59 -1.83
CA PHE A 9 3.13 -10.32 -2.17
C PHE A 9 4.01 -9.79 -1.02
N SER A 10 4.81 -8.77 -1.33
CA SER A 10 5.53 -7.92 -0.38
C SER A 10 5.05 -6.47 -0.47
N ASP A 11 5.27 -5.70 0.60
CA ASP A 11 5.04 -4.25 0.62
C ASP A 11 6.00 -3.58 -0.35
N LEU A 12 7.28 -3.69 -0.04
CA LEU A 12 8.41 -3.19 -0.80
C LEU A 12 8.79 -4.19 -1.89
N ILE A 13 9.15 -3.67 -3.05
CA ILE A 13 9.78 -4.42 -4.15
C ILE A 13 11.28 -4.15 -4.25
N ASP A 14 11.76 -3.15 -3.52
CA ASP A 14 13.17 -2.85 -3.34
C ASP A 14 13.45 -2.26 -1.96
N GLY A 15 14.69 -2.34 -1.50
CA GLY A 15 15.07 -1.67 -0.26
C GLY A 15 16.58 -1.69 0.03
N PRO A 16 17.11 -0.68 0.75
CA PRO A 16 18.49 -0.63 1.16
C PRO A 16 18.79 -1.72 2.19
N LYS A 17 19.89 -2.43 2.00
CA LYS A 17 20.33 -3.49 2.93
C LYS A 17 21.02 -3.00 4.21
N THR A 18 21.16 -1.69 4.37
CA THR A 18 21.73 -1.00 5.54
C THR A 18 20.93 0.28 5.83
N GLY A 19 21.18 0.89 6.98
CA GLY A 19 20.65 2.21 7.35
C GLY A 19 19.58 2.21 8.44
N TRP A 20 19.09 1.06 8.89
CA TRP A 20 18.07 1.01 9.95
C TRP A 20 18.62 1.55 11.25
N ASN A 21 18.07 2.67 11.75
CA ASN A 21 18.64 3.41 12.88
C ASN A 21 20.15 3.71 12.70
N GLY A 22 20.59 3.98 11.47
CA GLY A 22 21.99 4.21 11.14
C GLY A 22 22.87 2.95 11.14
N SER A 23 22.29 1.75 11.23
CA SER A 23 23.03 0.49 11.27
C SER A 23 23.72 0.15 9.94
N ALA A 24 24.98 -0.28 10.02
CA ALA A 24 25.73 -0.80 8.89
C ALA A 24 25.37 -2.25 8.52
N THR A 25 24.59 -2.96 9.36
CA THR A 25 24.30 -4.40 9.19
C THR A 25 22.81 -4.74 9.19
N LYS A 26 21.96 -3.72 9.31
CA LYS A 26 20.50 -3.85 9.31
C LYS A 26 19.92 -2.79 8.37
N GLY A 27 19.17 -3.23 7.38
CA GLY A 27 18.54 -2.40 6.36
C GLY A 27 17.04 -2.26 6.54
N ALA A 28 16.35 -1.97 5.45
CA ALA A 28 14.91 -1.80 5.42
C ALA A 28 14.19 -2.99 6.06
N ALA A 29 13.12 -2.68 6.81
CA ALA A 29 12.14 -3.65 7.23
C ALA A 29 11.17 -3.91 6.06
N VAL A 30 11.11 -5.16 5.61
CA VAL A 30 10.24 -5.62 4.52
C VAL A 30 9.16 -6.51 5.12
N THR A 31 7.92 -6.34 4.69
CA THR A 31 6.79 -7.19 5.08
C THR A 31 6.34 -8.03 3.90
N ILE A 32 6.08 -9.31 4.16
CA ILE A 32 5.50 -10.26 3.21
C ILE A 32 4.20 -10.81 3.75
N TRP A 33 3.25 -11.08 2.84
CA TRP A 33 1.95 -11.65 3.16
C TRP A 33 1.73 -12.98 2.45
N GLY A 34 1.00 -13.86 3.12
CA GLY A 34 0.72 -15.19 2.61
C GLY A 34 -0.09 -16.03 3.58
N LYS A 35 0.09 -17.35 3.50
CA LYS A 35 -0.54 -18.34 4.37
C LYS A 35 0.42 -19.46 4.76
N ASN A 36 0.10 -20.09 5.88
CA ASN A 36 0.79 -21.27 6.43
C ASN A 36 2.24 -20.99 6.85
N PHE A 37 2.52 -19.77 7.32
CA PHE A 37 3.75 -19.39 8.02
C PHE A 37 3.77 -19.88 9.47
N GLY A 38 2.57 -20.08 10.05
CA GLY A 38 2.39 -20.43 11.46
C GLY A 38 2.59 -19.24 12.40
N TYR A 39 1.99 -19.30 13.59
CA TYR A 39 1.96 -18.19 14.56
C TYR A 39 3.29 -17.92 15.27
N THR A 40 4.22 -18.87 15.25
CA THR A 40 5.54 -18.75 15.84
C THR A 40 6.57 -19.18 14.83
N ARG A 41 7.70 -18.46 14.75
CA ARG A 41 8.76 -18.79 13.81
C ARG A 41 9.25 -20.23 14.00
N GLY A 42 9.71 -20.58 15.19
CA GLY A 42 10.47 -21.83 15.39
C GLY A 42 11.88 -21.74 14.80
N SER A 43 12.82 -22.55 15.31
CA SER A 43 14.24 -22.38 14.99
C SER A 43 14.63 -22.79 13.57
N SER A 44 13.83 -23.64 12.91
CA SER A 44 14.07 -24.13 11.55
C SER A 44 13.51 -23.22 10.46
N ASN A 45 12.59 -22.32 10.81
CA ASN A 45 11.85 -21.54 9.83
C ASN A 45 12.56 -20.22 9.56
N HIS A 46 12.64 -19.85 8.30
CA HIS A 46 13.41 -18.69 7.86
C HIS A 46 12.82 -18.07 6.60
N VAL A 47 13.24 -16.82 6.36
CA VAL A 47 13.01 -16.09 5.13
C VAL A 47 14.34 -16.11 4.39
N THR A 48 14.30 -16.40 3.08
CA THR A 48 15.45 -16.24 2.19
C THR A 48 15.24 -14.99 1.35
N VAL A 49 16.20 -14.06 1.37
CA VAL A 49 16.13 -12.81 0.60
C VAL A 49 17.51 -12.41 0.11
N GLY A 50 17.62 -12.01 -1.16
CA GLY A 50 18.91 -11.66 -1.77
C GLY A 50 19.95 -12.78 -1.65
N GLY A 51 19.51 -14.04 -1.78
CA GLY A 51 20.36 -15.23 -1.64
C GLY A 51 20.82 -15.54 -0.21
N ARG A 52 20.24 -14.92 0.82
CA ARG A 52 20.61 -15.13 2.23
C ARG A 52 19.44 -15.62 3.06
N ASP A 53 19.68 -16.67 3.85
CA ASP A 53 18.74 -17.12 4.89
C ASP A 53 18.89 -16.26 6.16
N LEU A 54 17.76 -15.72 6.61
CA LEU A 54 17.62 -15.00 7.87
C LEU A 54 17.24 -16.00 8.96
N THR A 55 18.18 -16.33 9.84
CA THR A 55 18.04 -17.48 10.76
C THR A 55 17.99 -17.07 12.23
N ALA A 56 18.37 -15.83 12.55
CA ALA A 56 18.35 -15.32 13.91
C ALA A 56 17.00 -14.66 14.22
N ASP A 57 16.51 -14.80 15.46
CA ASP A 57 15.28 -14.13 15.88
C ASP A 57 15.37 -12.59 15.74
N SER A 58 16.57 -12.03 15.89
CA SER A 58 16.83 -10.59 15.72
C SER A 58 16.68 -10.08 14.27
N ASP A 59 16.52 -10.97 13.30
CA ASP A 59 16.26 -10.64 11.91
C ASP A 59 14.77 -10.35 11.66
N TYR A 60 13.90 -10.64 12.63
CA TYR A 60 12.44 -10.52 12.52
C TYR A 60 11.87 -9.51 13.52
N ALA A 61 10.99 -8.66 13.03
CA ALA A 61 10.10 -7.87 13.87
C ALA A 61 8.80 -8.62 14.17
N GLU A 62 8.31 -9.40 13.19
CA GLU A 62 7.02 -10.08 13.26
C GLU A 62 7.06 -11.40 12.50
N TRP A 63 6.32 -12.40 12.99
CA TRP A 63 6.13 -13.67 12.31
C TRP A 63 4.68 -14.14 12.44
N GLY A 64 4.05 -14.51 11.33
CA GLY A 64 2.72 -15.12 11.33
C GLY A 64 1.60 -14.25 11.90
N VAL A 65 1.75 -12.93 11.90
CA VAL A 65 0.75 -12.02 12.48
C VAL A 65 -0.47 -11.97 11.56
N THR A 66 -1.69 -12.05 12.11
CA THR A 66 -2.95 -12.05 11.35
C THR A 66 -3.84 -10.83 11.61
N THR A 67 -3.56 -10.08 12.67
CA THR A 67 -4.36 -8.92 13.06
C THR A 67 -4.32 -7.83 11.99
N ASN A 68 -5.48 -7.27 11.66
CA ASN A 68 -5.67 -6.20 10.67
C ASN A 68 -5.15 -6.53 9.26
N ASN A 69 -5.04 -7.82 8.90
CA ASN A 69 -4.72 -8.25 7.55
C ASN A 69 -5.99 -8.63 6.80
N ALA A 70 -6.06 -8.27 5.51
CA ALA A 70 -7.11 -8.74 4.63
C ALA A 70 -7.11 -10.28 4.52
N ARG A 71 -8.30 -10.87 4.41
CA ARG A 71 -8.57 -12.28 4.11
C ARG A 71 -7.92 -13.27 5.09
N GLY A 72 -7.69 -12.82 6.33
CA GLY A 72 -7.00 -13.61 7.35
C GLY A 72 -5.59 -14.02 6.94
N MET A 73 -4.94 -13.25 6.06
CA MET A 73 -3.56 -13.51 5.66
C MET A 73 -2.63 -13.38 6.87
N GLU A 74 -1.55 -14.15 6.84
CA GLU A 74 -0.45 -14.05 7.77
C GLU A 74 0.61 -13.11 7.20
N ARG A 75 1.29 -12.34 8.06
CA ARG A 75 2.41 -11.49 7.67
C ARG A 75 3.69 -11.81 8.45
N ILE A 76 4.83 -11.65 7.78
CA ILE A 76 6.16 -11.68 8.38
C ILE A 76 6.82 -10.34 8.06
N THR A 77 7.39 -9.67 9.07
CA THR A 77 8.23 -8.48 8.87
C THR A 77 9.65 -8.78 9.32
N PHE A 78 10.62 -8.59 8.43
CA PHE A 78 12.03 -8.89 8.65
C PHE A 78 12.90 -7.74 8.17
N TRP A 79 14.14 -7.67 8.66
CA TRP A 79 15.11 -6.69 8.17
C TRP A 79 16.03 -7.29 7.12
N LEU A 80 16.30 -6.51 6.07
CA LEU A 80 17.42 -6.80 5.18
C LEU A 80 18.74 -6.76 5.95
N LYS A 81 19.71 -7.56 5.51
CA LYS A 81 21.04 -7.66 6.10
C LYS A 81 22.09 -7.19 5.10
N ASP A 82 23.19 -6.62 5.57
CA ASP A 82 24.30 -6.17 4.72
C ASP A 82 24.89 -7.30 3.87
N THR A 83 24.75 -8.54 4.35
CA THR A 83 25.16 -9.77 3.65
C THR A 83 24.24 -10.20 2.52
N CYS A 84 23.06 -9.59 2.35
CA CYS A 84 22.20 -9.84 1.18
C CYS A 84 22.93 -9.39 -0.10
N ALA A 85 22.86 -10.21 -1.15
CA ALA A 85 23.41 -9.86 -2.46
C ALA A 85 22.68 -8.65 -3.03
N THR A 86 23.43 -7.66 -3.53
CA THR A 86 22.88 -6.49 -4.20
C THR A 86 22.35 -6.88 -5.58
N GLY A 87 21.21 -6.32 -5.99
CA GLY A 87 20.61 -6.53 -7.31
C GLY A 87 19.27 -7.25 -7.24
N ALA A 88 18.81 -7.69 -8.42
CA ALA A 88 17.59 -8.45 -8.56
C ALA A 88 17.73 -9.82 -7.89
N GLY A 89 16.70 -10.19 -7.12
CA GLY A 89 16.60 -11.48 -6.47
C GLY A 89 15.13 -11.80 -6.18
N THR A 90 14.92 -12.66 -5.20
CA THR A 90 13.58 -13.04 -4.76
C THR A 90 13.52 -13.16 -3.25
N ILE A 91 12.29 -13.20 -2.72
CA ILE A 91 11.97 -13.57 -1.35
C ILE A 91 11.24 -14.92 -1.35
N SER A 92 11.60 -15.81 -0.44
CA SER A 92 10.86 -17.04 -0.12
C SER A 92 10.77 -17.25 1.40
N VAL A 93 9.85 -18.11 1.84
CA VAL A 93 9.72 -18.54 3.24
C VAL A 93 9.85 -20.05 3.31
N THR A 94 10.67 -20.54 4.24
CA THR A 94 10.76 -21.96 4.58
C THR A 94 10.12 -22.19 5.95
N VAL A 95 9.11 -23.08 6.00
CA VAL A 95 8.39 -23.49 7.21
C VAL A 95 8.42 -25.01 7.29
N ASP A 96 8.92 -25.54 8.41
CA ASP A 96 9.02 -26.97 8.69
C ASP A 96 9.68 -27.77 7.56
N GLY A 97 10.71 -27.18 6.94
CA GLY A 97 11.46 -27.78 5.84
C GLY A 97 10.81 -27.66 4.46
N VAL A 98 9.65 -27.00 4.34
CA VAL A 98 8.97 -26.74 3.07
C VAL A 98 9.15 -25.27 2.68
N THR A 99 9.68 -25.02 1.48
CA THR A 99 9.85 -23.67 0.93
C THR A 99 8.65 -23.27 0.08
N SER A 100 8.20 -22.02 0.24
CA SER A 100 7.12 -21.41 -0.54
C SER A 100 7.51 -21.16 -2.00
N ASN A 101 6.55 -20.72 -2.82
CA ASN A 101 6.85 -19.96 -4.03
C ASN A 101 7.63 -18.67 -3.70
N THR A 102 8.15 -18.00 -4.73
CA THR A 102 8.94 -16.78 -4.56
C THR A 102 8.19 -15.54 -5.03
N VAL A 103 8.58 -14.37 -4.50
CA VAL A 103 8.19 -13.05 -5.03
C VAL A 103 9.44 -12.25 -5.41
N PRO A 104 9.41 -11.43 -6.48
CA PRO A 104 10.57 -10.65 -6.90
C PRO A 104 10.93 -9.56 -5.88
N PHE A 105 12.22 -9.32 -5.69
CA PHE A 105 12.71 -8.24 -4.83
C PHE A 105 14.08 -7.75 -5.27
N TYR A 106 14.32 -6.43 -5.20
CA TYR A 106 15.60 -5.83 -5.52
C TYR A 106 16.31 -5.29 -4.26
N VAL A 107 17.47 -5.86 -3.94
CA VAL A 107 18.28 -5.38 -2.82
C VAL A 107 19.20 -4.27 -3.31
N ARG A 108 19.09 -3.07 -2.72
CA ARG A 108 19.93 -1.92 -3.08
C ARG A 108 20.87 -1.48 -1.96
N THR A 109 21.80 -0.61 -2.29
CA THR A 109 22.78 0.01 -1.36
C THR A 109 22.55 1.51 -1.15
N THR A 110 21.50 2.06 -1.74
CA THR A 110 21.19 3.50 -1.77
C THR A 110 19.82 3.78 -1.20
N GLY A 111 19.54 5.05 -0.92
CA GLY A 111 18.28 5.58 -0.36
C GLY A 111 18.25 5.56 1.16
N ASN A 112 17.63 6.57 1.74
CA ASN A 112 17.65 6.76 3.19
C ASN A 112 16.47 6.06 3.85
N ILE A 113 16.69 5.53 5.05
CA ILE A 113 15.62 5.12 5.95
C ILE A 113 15.32 6.27 6.89
N ARG A 114 14.04 6.66 6.96
CA ARG A 114 13.54 7.80 7.73
C ARG A 114 12.45 7.37 8.70
N PHE A 115 12.26 8.15 9.76
CA PHE A 115 11.30 7.86 10.82
C PHE A 115 10.47 9.08 11.21
N VAL A 116 9.18 8.85 11.44
CA VAL A 116 8.27 9.81 12.09
C VAL A 116 7.65 9.13 13.31
N ASP A 117 7.62 9.84 14.43
CA ASP A 117 7.00 9.43 15.69
C ASP A 117 6.15 10.59 16.23
N HIS A 118 4.83 10.42 16.20
CA HIS A 118 3.89 11.47 16.64
C HIS A 118 4.10 11.86 18.12
N THR A 119 4.46 10.87 18.93
CA THR A 119 4.47 10.98 20.39
C THR A 119 5.80 11.54 20.89
N ASN A 120 6.91 10.98 20.41
CA ASN A 120 8.25 11.26 20.92
C ASN A 120 9.14 12.04 19.94
N GLY A 121 8.71 12.20 18.68
CA GLY A 121 9.49 12.87 17.66
C GLY A 121 9.63 14.38 17.88
N ASN A 122 10.56 14.98 17.14
CA ASN A 122 10.75 16.43 17.08
C ASN A 122 11.14 16.84 15.65
N ASP A 123 10.48 17.85 15.09
CA ASP A 123 10.73 18.32 13.71
C ASP A 123 12.07 19.05 13.53
N THR A 124 12.79 19.32 14.61
CA THR A 124 14.20 19.74 14.56
C THR A 124 15.17 18.57 14.39
N ASN A 125 14.71 17.33 14.56
CA ASN A 125 15.55 16.15 14.37
C ASN A 125 15.80 15.87 12.88
N ASN A 126 16.75 14.97 12.61
CA ASN A 126 17.14 14.58 11.25
C ASN A 126 16.33 13.41 10.66
N GLY A 127 15.47 12.77 11.45
CA GLY A 127 14.63 11.65 11.04
C GLY A 127 15.38 10.36 10.73
N GLN A 128 16.67 10.21 11.09
CA GLN A 128 17.51 9.08 10.67
C GLN A 128 17.43 7.85 11.58
N THR A 129 16.97 8.01 12.82
CA THR A 129 16.72 6.92 13.75
C THR A 129 15.34 7.08 14.37
N ASP A 130 14.84 6.01 14.98
CA ASP A 130 13.63 6.03 15.79
C ASP A 130 13.71 6.99 17.00
N THR A 131 14.90 7.20 17.57
CA THR A 131 15.14 8.16 18.66
C THR A 131 15.32 9.61 18.16
N THR A 132 15.67 9.81 16.89
CA THR A 132 15.76 11.13 16.25
C THR A 132 14.69 11.28 15.16
N ALA A 133 13.53 10.66 15.35
CA ALA A 133 12.41 10.74 14.43
C ALA A 133 11.87 12.17 14.34
N TRP A 134 11.31 12.52 13.18
CA TRP A 134 10.46 13.72 13.05
C TRP A 134 9.16 13.52 13.83
N ARG A 135 8.49 14.61 14.19
CA ARG A 135 7.20 14.52 14.88
C ARG A 135 6.03 14.45 13.90
N THR A 136 6.09 15.22 12.82
CA THR A 136 4.95 15.41 11.92
C THR A 136 5.19 14.83 10.53
N LEU A 137 4.09 14.40 9.89
CA LEU A 137 4.06 14.06 8.47
C LEU A 137 4.33 15.28 7.59
N GLY A 138 3.96 16.48 8.07
CA GLY A 138 4.29 17.75 7.42
C GLY A 138 5.79 17.97 7.27
N LYS A 139 6.59 17.62 8.29
CA LYS A 139 8.07 17.65 8.22
C LYS A 139 8.62 16.56 7.30
N ALA A 140 8.07 15.35 7.39
CA ALA A 140 8.47 14.25 6.52
C ALA A 140 8.28 14.59 5.04
N ARG A 141 7.13 15.18 4.68
CA ARG A 141 6.84 15.61 3.30
C ARG A 141 7.88 16.58 2.74
N GLN A 142 8.41 17.46 3.58
CA GLN A 142 9.41 18.45 3.16
C GLN A 142 10.83 17.88 3.06
N SER A 143 11.07 16.70 3.60
CA SER A 143 12.41 16.17 3.84
C SER A 143 12.71 14.88 3.07
N ILE A 144 11.69 14.15 2.65
CA ILE A 144 11.81 12.91 1.87
C ILE A 144 12.15 13.23 0.42
N SER A 145 12.94 12.36 -0.19
CA SER A 145 13.28 12.42 -1.62
C SER A 145 13.13 11.05 -2.28
N GLY A 146 13.15 11.03 -3.62
CA GLY A 146 13.12 9.81 -4.44
C GLY A 146 14.05 8.69 -3.93
N GLY A 147 13.47 7.52 -3.66
CA GLY A 147 14.17 6.34 -3.16
C GLY A 147 14.27 6.22 -1.64
N ASP A 148 13.81 7.21 -0.87
CA ASP A 148 13.76 7.10 0.60
C ASP A 148 12.61 6.19 1.06
N ILE A 149 12.79 5.57 2.22
CA ILE A 149 11.73 4.81 2.92
C ILE A 149 11.42 5.51 4.22
N LEU A 150 10.19 5.97 4.39
CA LEU A 150 9.67 6.50 5.64
C LEU A 150 8.93 5.41 6.41
N TYR A 151 9.38 5.13 7.62
CA TYR A 151 8.61 4.35 8.60
C TYR A 151 7.85 5.28 9.55
N ILE A 152 6.53 5.12 9.59
CA ILE A 152 5.61 5.90 10.41
C ILE A 152 5.26 5.08 11.65
N ARG A 153 5.64 5.56 12.82
CA ARG A 153 5.42 4.88 14.10
C ARG A 153 3.97 4.96 14.57
N ALA A 154 3.65 4.17 15.59
CA ALA A 154 2.36 4.23 16.25
C ALA A 154 2.02 5.66 16.71
N GLY A 155 0.76 6.02 16.54
CA GLY A 155 0.24 7.35 16.81
C GLY A 155 -0.95 7.66 15.92
N THR A 156 -1.68 8.71 16.27
CA THR A 156 -2.78 9.23 15.46
C THR A 156 -2.35 10.56 14.85
N TYR A 157 -2.14 10.55 13.55
CA TYR A 157 -1.74 11.71 12.76
C TYR A 157 -2.99 12.34 12.16
N THR A 158 -3.17 13.63 12.39
CA THR A 158 -4.36 14.37 11.93
C THR A 158 -3.99 15.59 11.10
N GLU A 159 -2.72 15.99 11.09
CA GLU A 159 -2.27 17.21 10.46
C GLU A 159 -2.52 17.20 8.94
N THR A 160 -3.19 18.23 8.44
CA THR A 160 -3.41 18.43 7.01
C THR A 160 -2.55 19.56 6.47
N ASP A 161 -2.29 19.53 5.17
CA ASP A 161 -1.73 20.68 4.47
C ASP A 161 -2.78 21.62 3.87
N ALA A 162 -2.29 22.63 3.15
CA ALA A 162 -3.13 23.59 2.44
C ALA A 162 -4.04 22.97 1.37
N ASN A 163 -3.79 21.73 0.95
CA ASN A 163 -4.63 20.98 0.01
C ASN A 163 -5.56 20.00 0.74
N SER A 164 -5.69 20.11 2.07
CA SER A 164 -6.51 19.24 2.90
C SER A 164 -6.11 17.76 2.77
N ARG A 165 -4.80 17.49 2.83
CA ARG A 165 -4.22 16.13 2.82
C ARG A 165 -3.21 15.93 3.93
N LEU A 166 -3.13 14.72 4.48
CA LEU A 166 -2.11 14.37 5.47
C LEU A 166 -0.74 14.21 4.80
N LEU A 167 -0.70 13.52 3.66
CA LEU A 167 0.49 13.34 2.84
C LEU A 167 0.20 13.64 1.37
N LEU A 168 0.46 14.89 0.99
CA LEU A 168 0.53 15.28 -0.42
C LEU A 168 1.87 14.86 -1.01
N LEU A 169 1.81 13.98 -2.00
CA LEU A 169 2.97 13.54 -2.75
C LEU A 169 3.27 14.54 -3.87
N THR A 170 4.53 14.92 -3.97
CA THR A 170 5.07 15.80 -5.02
C THR A 170 6.16 15.08 -5.78
N GLY A 171 6.61 15.63 -6.91
CA GLY A 171 7.64 15.04 -7.76
C GLY A 171 8.98 14.83 -7.04
N ALA A 172 9.20 15.49 -5.89
CA ALA A 172 10.34 15.20 -5.03
C ALA A 172 10.30 13.77 -4.43
N PHE A 173 9.10 13.19 -4.30
CA PHE A 173 8.92 11.81 -3.85
C PHE A 173 9.18 10.80 -4.95
N SER A 174 9.28 11.20 -6.21
CA SER A 174 9.34 10.25 -7.30
C SER A 174 10.56 9.35 -7.20
N GLY A 175 10.29 8.06 -7.05
CA GLY A 175 11.33 7.04 -7.10
C GLY A 175 11.76 6.76 -8.55
N SER A 176 12.49 5.67 -8.71
CA SER A 176 12.82 5.10 -10.02
C SER A 176 12.74 3.58 -9.95
N ASP A 177 12.88 2.92 -11.08
CA ASP A 177 13.03 1.47 -11.12
C ASP A 177 14.06 0.99 -10.10
N ASN A 178 13.68 0.00 -9.30
CA ASN A 178 14.49 -0.59 -8.23
C ASN A 178 14.96 0.40 -7.13
N ASN A 179 14.35 1.57 -7.03
CA ASN A 179 14.61 2.58 -6.01
C ASN A 179 13.31 3.37 -5.73
N TYR A 180 12.25 2.66 -5.35
CA TYR A 180 10.96 3.26 -5.04
C TYR A 180 11.05 4.08 -3.75
N THR A 181 10.23 5.12 -3.68
CA THR A 181 9.98 5.83 -2.42
C THR A 181 8.84 5.15 -1.69
N ALA A 182 9.00 4.92 -0.39
CA ALA A 182 8.02 4.18 0.38
C ALA A 182 7.55 4.92 1.63
N LEU A 183 6.26 4.81 1.93
CA LEU A 183 5.59 5.32 3.13
C LEU A 183 4.94 4.13 3.84
N VAL A 184 5.56 3.65 4.92
CA VAL A 184 5.26 2.34 5.50
C VAL A 184 4.98 2.47 7.00
N GLY A 185 3.98 1.74 7.50
CA GLY A 185 3.80 1.59 8.95
C GLY A 185 4.99 0.91 9.61
N TYR A 186 5.43 1.42 10.75
CA TYR A 186 6.56 0.86 11.49
C TYR A 186 6.28 -0.61 11.91
N PRO A 187 7.29 -1.50 11.89
CA PRO A 187 7.11 -2.91 12.26
C PRO A 187 6.48 -3.09 13.65
N ALA A 188 5.55 -4.04 13.77
CA ALA A 188 4.81 -4.37 15.00
C ALA A 188 4.00 -3.21 15.63
N GLU A 189 3.84 -2.10 14.91
CA GLU A 189 3.11 -0.92 15.34
C GLU A 189 1.93 -0.64 14.40
N VAL A 190 0.98 0.20 14.86
CA VAL A 190 -0.16 0.67 14.07
C VAL A 190 -0.13 2.19 14.01
N ALA A 191 0.32 2.73 12.88
CA ALA A 191 0.18 4.14 12.56
C ALA A 191 -1.23 4.42 12.04
N VAL A 192 -1.94 5.34 12.68
CA VAL A 192 -3.30 5.75 12.30
C VAL A 192 -3.23 7.11 11.63
N LEU A 193 -3.61 7.16 10.36
CA LEU A 193 -3.81 8.40 9.62
C LEU A 193 -5.29 8.77 9.67
N ASP A 194 -5.62 9.79 10.46
CA ASP A 194 -7.00 10.17 10.76
C ASP A 194 -7.37 11.47 10.06
N ALA A 195 -8.14 11.34 8.98
CA ALA A 195 -8.62 12.47 8.19
C ALA A 195 -9.89 13.13 8.74
N VAL A 196 -10.49 12.57 9.79
CA VAL A 196 -11.84 12.94 10.25
C VAL A 196 -11.87 14.31 10.92
N PRO A 197 -10.98 14.64 11.87
CA PRO A 197 -11.04 15.91 12.57
C PRO A 197 -10.90 17.13 11.66
N ASN A 198 -10.21 16.97 10.52
CA ASN A 198 -9.89 18.05 9.60
C ASN A 198 -10.62 17.95 8.26
N ALA A 199 -11.61 17.05 8.15
CA ALA A 199 -12.39 16.85 6.92
C ALA A 199 -11.51 16.69 5.67
N ALA A 200 -10.39 15.96 5.79
CA ALA A 200 -9.39 15.89 4.74
C ALA A 200 -9.99 15.25 3.47
N THR A 201 -9.74 15.85 2.31
CA THR A 201 -10.32 15.38 1.04
C THR A 201 -9.74 14.04 0.62
N ARG A 202 -8.45 13.82 0.90
CA ARG A 202 -7.74 12.55 0.78
C ARG A 202 -6.67 12.46 1.86
N VAL A 203 -6.38 11.27 2.35
CA VAL A 203 -5.30 11.08 3.33
C VAL A 203 -3.94 11.14 2.65
N ILE A 204 -3.74 10.31 1.63
CA ILE A 204 -2.54 10.27 0.79
C ILE A 204 -2.93 10.54 -0.66
N GLY A 205 -2.13 11.30 -1.40
CA GLY A 205 -2.32 11.34 -2.85
C GLY A 205 -1.45 12.35 -3.58
N THR A 206 -1.55 12.34 -4.92
CA THR A 206 -0.89 13.27 -5.84
C THR A 206 -1.83 14.41 -6.22
N ASN A 207 -1.33 15.63 -6.48
CA ASN A 207 -2.19 16.77 -6.85
C ASN A 207 -1.93 17.27 -8.27
N TYR A 208 -3.04 17.51 -8.96
CA TYR A 208 -3.31 17.92 -10.34
C TYR A 208 -2.38 18.98 -10.96
N THR A 209 -2.00 20.03 -10.23
CA THR A 209 -1.66 21.30 -10.92
C THR A 209 -0.23 21.82 -10.68
N TYR A 210 0.47 21.40 -9.63
CA TYR A 210 1.64 22.18 -9.15
C TYR A 210 2.87 21.38 -8.77
N ASN A 211 2.80 20.05 -8.77
CA ASN A 211 3.76 19.27 -8.01
C ASN A 211 4.71 18.41 -8.85
N GLY A 212 4.67 18.52 -10.17
CA GLY A 212 5.46 17.66 -11.04
C GLY A 212 4.99 16.21 -11.03
N SER A 213 5.63 15.42 -11.88
CA SER A 213 5.37 14.01 -12.09
C SER A 213 5.67 13.16 -10.86
N VAL A 214 4.65 12.56 -10.23
CA VAL A 214 4.80 11.60 -9.13
C VAL A 214 4.71 10.18 -9.68
N HIS A 215 5.68 9.32 -9.37
CA HIS A 215 5.70 7.92 -9.80
C HIS A 215 6.58 7.07 -8.89
N HIS A 216 6.49 5.75 -9.00
CA HIS A 216 7.33 4.78 -8.26
C HIS A 216 7.21 4.93 -6.74
N ILE A 217 5.95 4.89 -6.25
CA ILE A 217 5.62 5.07 -4.83
C ILE A 217 5.02 3.79 -4.25
N VAL A 218 5.48 3.42 -3.06
CA VAL A 218 4.85 2.42 -2.21
C VAL A 218 4.18 3.09 -1.01
N THR A 219 2.94 2.70 -0.71
CA THR A 219 2.25 3.02 0.53
C THR A 219 1.80 1.72 1.18
N SER A 220 2.14 1.49 2.45
CA SER A 220 1.82 0.21 3.07
C SER A 220 1.65 0.20 4.58
N LYS A 221 0.84 -0.75 5.08
CA LYS A 221 0.74 -1.11 6.51
C LYS A 221 0.30 0.06 7.40
N LEU A 222 -0.57 0.91 6.86
CA LEU A 222 -1.16 2.04 7.58
C LEU A 222 -2.63 1.73 7.87
N ARG A 223 -3.09 2.16 9.03
CA ARG A 223 -4.53 2.28 9.30
C ARG A 223 -4.97 3.68 8.90
N ILE A 224 -6.07 3.77 8.17
CA ILE A 224 -6.60 5.04 7.68
C ILE A 224 -8.05 5.18 8.13
N LEU A 225 -8.34 6.24 8.90
CA LEU A 225 -9.70 6.66 9.18
C LEU A 225 -10.09 7.71 8.15
N VAL A 226 -10.99 7.35 7.24
CA VAL A 226 -11.28 8.20 6.08
C VAL A 226 -12.43 9.14 6.35
N TYR A 227 -12.26 10.41 5.94
CA TYR A 227 -13.37 11.35 5.81
C TYR A 227 -14.00 11.30 4.41
N ARG A 228 -13.16 11.31 3.37
CA ARG A 228 -13.56 11.24 1.95
C ARG A 228 -12.80 10.13 1.23
N GLY A 229 -11.54 10.35 0.86
CA GLY A 229 -10.68 9.31 0.25
C GLY A 229 -9.49 8.89 1.13
N ALA A 230 -9.02 7.64 0.99
CA ALA A 230 -7.79 7.18 1.63
C ALA A 230 -6.57 7.51 0.76
N TRP A 231 -6.62 7.12 -0.50
CA TRP A 231 -5.48 7.19 -1.39
C TRP A 231 -5.93 7.55 -2.79
N GLY A 232 -5.21 8.42 -3.50
CA GLY A 232 -5.49 8.56 -4.92
C GLY A 232 -4.42 9.30 -5.72
N ALA A 233 -4.35 8.96 -7.00
CA ALA A 233 -3.45 9.56 -7.96
C ALA A 233 -4.21 10.02 -9.20
N SER A 234 -3.99 11.27 -9.65
CA SER A 234 -4.66 11.83 -10.81
C SER A 234 -3.72 12.50 -11.83
N GLN A 235 -4.10 12.43 -13.11
CA GLN A 235 -3.74 13.35 -14.20
C GLN A 235 -2.25 13.39 -14.63
N GLN A 236 -1.56 12.24 -14.68
CA GLN A 236 -0.19 12.05 -15.20
C GLN A 236 0.05 10.57 -15.60
N PRO A 237 0.44 10.23 -16.84
CA PRO A 237 0.60 8.83 -17.26
C PRO A 237 1.95 8.21 -16.81
N LEU A 238 2.37 8.43 -15.57
CA LEU A 238 3.70 8.05 -15.09
C LEU A 238 3.70 6.94 -14.04
N GLY A 239 2.57 6.71 -13.38
CA GLY A 239 2.26 5.41 -12.78
C GLY A 239 3.24 4.86 -11.74
N HIS A 240 3.30 3.52 -11.69
CA HIS A 240 4.15 2.74 -10.78
C HIS A 240 3.80 2.95 -9.31
N PHE A 241 2.51 2.82 -8.99
CA PHE A 241 2.01 2.95 -7.63
C PHE A 241 1.73 1.59 -7.03
N ARG A 242 2.12 1.41 -5.76
CA ARG A 242 1.80 0.22 -4.96
C ARG A 242 1.08 0.64 -3.69
N VAL A 243 -0.18 0.23 -3.57
CA VAL A 243 -1.03 0.47 -2.41
C VAL A 243 -1.26 -0.88 -1.72
N ILE A 244 -0.51 -1.13 -0.64
CA ILE A 244 -0.34 -2.49 -0.10
C ILE A 244 -0.78 -2.57 1.36
N ALA A 245 -1.72 -3.45 1.68
CA ALA A 245 -2.10 -3.75 3.06
C ALA A 245 -2.49 -2.51 3.89
N LEU A 246 -3.31 -1.63 3.29
CA LEU A 246 -3.97 -0.57 4.04
C LEU A 246 -5.18 -1.13 4.79
N ASP A 247 -5.34 -0.76 6.05
CA ASP A 247 -6.53 -1.03 6.87
C ASP A 247 -7.40 0.23 6.88
N ILE A 248 -8.41 0.27 6.02
CA ILE A 248 -9.22 1.46 5.75
C ILE A 248 -10.57 1.31 6.45
N ASP A 249 -10.81 2.20 7.40
CA ASP A 249 -12.01 2.24 8.24
C ASP A 249 -12.86 3.46 7.84
N GLY A 250 -14.05 3.18 7.31
CA GLY A 250 -15.06 4.19 6.96
C GLY A 250 -15.82 4.78 8.14
N GLN A 251 -15.47 4.40 9.38
CA GLN A 251 -16.06 4.86 10.65
C GLN A 251 -17.43 4.26 10.98
N ASN A 252 -17.48 2.91 10.97
CA ASN A 252 -18.37 2.08 11.80
C ASN A 252 -19.77 2.65 12.12
N GLY A 253 -20.63 2.78 11.10
CA GLY A 253 -22.07 2.99 11.27
C GLY A 253 -22.57 4.45 11.16
N THR A 254 -21.67 5.42 11.06
CA THR A 254 -21.98 6.75 10.53
C THR A 254 -21.54 6.77 9.07
N TYR A 255 -22.47 6.53 8.14
CA TYR A 255 -22.20 6.67 6.70
C TYR A 255 -21.37 7.93 6.44
N PRO A 256 -20.38 7.90 5.52
CA PRO A 256 -19.48 9.02 5.32
C PRO A 256 -20.25 10.32 5.09
N LEU A 257 -19.75 11.40 5.70
CA LEU A 257 -20.38 12.71 5.66
C LEU A 257 -20.49 13.27 4.22
N VAL A 258 -19.68 12.75 3.27
CA VAL A 258 -19.60 13.23 1.87
C VAL A 258 -19.28 12.07 0.92
N SER A 259 -19.99 12.00 -0.22
CA SER A 259 -19.68 11.09 -1.33
C SER A 259 -18.36 11.51 -2.02
N THR A 260 -17.52 10.56 -2.42
CA THR A 260 -16.26 10.82 -3.12
C THR A 260 -16.46 11.04 -4.61
N TRP A 261 -17.51 10.44 -5.18
CA TRP A 261 -17.73 10.29 -6.62
C TRP A 261 -16.60 9.52 -7.32
N ALA A 262 -15.91 8.67 -6.56
CA ALA A 262 -14.75 7.89 -6.98
C ALA A 262 -14.52 6.70 -6.02
N GLY A 263 -13.28 6.21 -5.99
CA GLY A 263 -12.83 5.18 -5.07
C GLY A 263 -12.35 5.79 -3.75
N VAL A 264 -12.37 5.02 -2.65
CA VAL A 264 -11.54 5.35 -1.48
C VAL A 264 -10.06 5.16 -1.79
N ILE A 265 -9.75 4.25 -2.70
CA ILE A 265 -8.50 4.16 -3.47
C ILE A 265 -8.84 4.46 -4.92
N ASP A 266 -8.25 5.50 -5.51
CA ASP A 266 -8.56 5.89 -6.88
C ASP A 266 -7.34 6.17 -7.76
N PHE A 267 -7.49 5.84 -9.04
CA PHE A 267 -6.55 6.15 -10.10
C PHE A 267 -7.29 6.86 -11.22
N HIS A 268 -6.86 8.08 -11.53
CA HIS A 268 -7.40 8.90 -12.62
C HIS A 268 -6.29 9.23 -13.60
N ASP A 269 -6.46 8.88 -14.87
CA ASP A 269 -5.47 9.19 -15.91
C ASP A 269 -4.04 8.72 -15.53
N GLN A 270 -3.92 7.50 -15.00
CA GLN A 270 -2.66 6.84 -14.62
C GLN A 270 -2.50 5.51 -15.35
N SER A 271 -1.32 4.92 -15.24
CA SER A 271 -1.03 3.53 -15.60
C SER A 271 -0.22 2.85 -14.49
N ASP A 272 -0.03 1.54 -14.57
CA ASP A 272 0.94 0.79 -13.75
C ASP A 272 0.63 0.88 -12.24
N GLY A 273 -0.59 0.50 -11.87
CA GLY A 273 -1.07 0.51 -10.48
C GLY A 273 -1.25 -0.88 -9.88
N THR A 274 -0.79 -1.08 -8.65
CA THR A 274 -1.01 -2.31 -7.88
C THR A 274 -1.72 -2.00 -6.58
N VAL A 275 -2.81 -2.74 -6.30
CA VAL A 275 -3.52 -2.67 -5.01
C VAL A 275 -3.63 -4.07 -4.44
N TYR A 276 -2.84 -4.37 -3.40
CA TYR A 276 -2.81 -5.69 -2.78
C TYR A 276 -3.13 -5.69 -1.31
N GLY A 277 -3.94 -6.67 -0.88
CA GLY A 277 -4.17 -6.96 0.53
C GLY A 277 -4.78 -5.81 1.33
N CYS A 278 -5.34 -4.80 0.67
CA CYS A 278 -6.02 -3.71 1.35
C CYS A 278 -7.37 -4.21 1.89
N ARG A 279 -7.76 -3.72 3.07
CA ARG A 279 -9.03 -4.00 3.70
C ARG A 279 -9.85 -2.72 3.78
N LEU A 280 -11.09 -2.74 3.30
CA LEU A 280 -12.06 -1.66 3.45
C LEU A 280 -13.31 -2.13 4.15
N TYR A 281 -13.77 -1.38 5.16
CA TYR A 281 -15.06 -1.62 5.79
C TYR A 281 -15.77 -0.37 6.28
N GLY A 282 -17.10 -0.46 6.41
CA GLY A 282 -17.92 0.59 7.00
C GLY A 282 -17.93 1.90 6.21
N TRP A 283 -17.73 1.84 4.89
CA TRP A 283 -17.50 3.01 4.04
C TRP A 283 -18.50 3.15 2.89
N GLY A 284 -18.63 4.38 2.40
CA GLY A 284 -19.43 4.77 1.24
C GLY A 284 -20.84 5.21 1.61
N ARG A 285 -21.36 6.20 0.88
CA ARG A 285 -22.66 6.85 1.09
C ARG A 285 -23.67 6.44 0.03
N ASP A 286 -23.24 6.35 -1.22
CA ASP A 286 -24.12 6.09 -2.37
C ASP A 286 -23.39 5.36 -3.52
N LYS A 287 -24.09 5.17 -4.64
CA LYS A 287 -23.59 4.45 -5.81
C LYS A 287 -22.36 5.05 -6.48
N PHE A 288 -22.00 6.29 -6.16
CA PHE A 288 -20.81 6.94 -6.71
C PHE A 288 -19.56 6.68 -5.87
N ASP A 289 -19.70 5.91 -4.80
CA ASP A 289 -18.61 5.49 -3.93
C ASP A 289 -18.18 4.05 -4.26
N HIS A 290 -16.87 3.84 -4.37
CA HIS A 290 -16.26 2.55 -4.67
C HIS A 290 -15.08 2.24 -3.75
N PHE A 291 -14.75 0.97 -3.53
CA PHE A 291 -13.49 0.64 -2.86
C PHE A 291 -12.30 1.07 -3.75
N ILE A 292 -12.22 0.49 -4.94
CA ILE A 292 -11.19 0.83 -5.93
C ILE A 292 -11.89 1.42 -7.13
N TYR A 293 -11.45 2.61 -7.55
CA TYR A 293 -11.91 3.23 -8.79
C TYR A 293 -10.76 3.43 -9.75
N LEU A 294 -10.94 2.95 -10.97
CA LEU A 294 -10.05 3.21 -12.09
C LEU A 294 -10.83 3.96 -13.16
N GLY A 295 -10.44 5.21 -13.44
CA GLY A 295 -11.12 6.01 -14.45
C GLY A 295 -10.26 7.14 -15.00
N GLU A 296 -10.92 8.08 -15.68
CA GLU A 296 -10.30 9.22 -16.36
C GLU A 296 -10.95 10.52 -15.87
N ASP A 297 -10.16 11.58 -15.69
CA ASP A 297 -10.67 12.92 -15.42
C ASP A 297 -10.60 13.82 -16.67
N THR A 298 -9.57 13.64 -17.50
CA THR A 298 -9.29 14.54 -18.64
C THR A 298 -9.28 13.85 -20.01
N SER A 299 -9.80 12.61 -20.10
CA SER A 299 -9.94 11.79 -21.32
C SER A 299 -8.68 11.65 -22.19
N SER A 300 -7.50 11.86 -21.60
CA SER A 300 -6.26 12.03 -22.37
C SER A 300 -5.40 10.78 -22.48
N VAL A 301 -5.60 9.77 -21.64
CA VAL A 301 -4.69 8.61 -21.52
C VAL A 301 -5.46 7.31 -21.40
N ASP A 302 -4.89 6.22 -21.92
CA ASP A 302 -5.42 4.88 -21.70
C ASP A 302 -5.06 4.42 -20.28
N LEU A 303 -5.92 3.59 -19.68
CA LEU A 303 -5.72 3.04 -18.34
C LEU A 303 -5.05 1.67 -18.47
N LEU A 304 -3.73 1.62 -18.32
CA LEU A 304 -2.93 0.45 -18.65
C LEU A 304 -2.30 -0.20 -17.42
N ASN A 305 -2.22 -1.53 -17.42
CA ASN A 305 -1.42 -2.34 -16.49
C ASN A 305 -1.82 -2.16 -15.02
N TYR A 306 -2.98 -2.68 -14.65
CA TYR A 306 -3.43 -2.65 -13.26
C TYR A 306 -3.53 -4.05 -12.68
N ASP A 307 -3.18 -4.19 -11.40
CA ASP A 307 -3.28 -5.46 -10.69
C ASP A 307 -3.93 -5.27 -9.32
N PHE A 308 -5.16 -5.77 -9.18
CA PHE A 308 -5.99 -5.66 -7.99
C PHE A 308 -6.19 -7.06 -7.39
N GLY A 309 -5.37 -7.36 -6.38
CA GLY A 309 -5.16 -8.71 -5.86
C GLY A 309 -5.38 -8.84 -4.35
N TRP A 310 -5.94 -9.95 -3.88
CA TRP A 310 -5.97 -10.29 -2.43
C TRP A 310 -6.65 -9.27 -1.50
N ASN A 311 -7.44 -8.32 -2.02
CA ASN A 311 -8.08 -7.31 -1.19
C ASN A 311 -9.32 -7.87 -0.48
N GLU A 312 -9.73 -7.21 0.59
CA GLU A 312 -10.95 -7.53 1.32
C GLU A 312 -11.85 -6.28 1.42
N THR A 313 -13.11 -6.40 1.06
CA THR A 313 -14.09 -5.33 1.20
C THR A 313 -15.40 -5.85 1.78
N HIS A 314 -15.92 -5.18 2.81
CA HIS A 314 -17.15 -5.60 3.45
C HIS A 314 -17.92 -4.49 4.16
N ASP A 315 -19.20 -4.73 4.42
CA ASP A 315 -20.06 -3.83 5.19
C ASP A 315 -20.03 -2.38 4.65
N LEU A 316 -20.15 -2.23 3.32
CA LEU A 316 -20.20 -0.92 2.67
C LEU A 316 -21.61 -0.31 2.72
N GLY A 317 -21.68 1.00 2.53
CA GLY A 317 -22.95 1.73 2.49
C GLY A 317 -23.89 1.33 1.34
N PRO A 318 -25.07 1.95 1.26
CA PRO A 318 -26.07 1.66 0.25
C PRO A 318 -25.54 1.95 -1.17
N GLU A 319 -25.71 0.99 -2.06
CA GLU A 319 -25.31 1.06 -3.48
C GLU A 319 -23.78 1.17 -3.72
N VAL A 320 -22.95 1.08 -2.68
CA VAL A 320 -21.49 1.20 -2.78
C VAL A 320 -20.90 -0.08 -3.35
N SER A 321 -20.01 0.07 -4.34
CA SER A 321 -19.40 -1.08 -5.04
C SER A 321 -17.99 -1.38 -4.52
N GLY A 322 -17.51 -2.59 -4.75
CA GLY A 322 -16.10 -2.93 -4.54
C GLY A 322 -15.20 -2.27 -5.58
N ILE A 323 -14.85 -3.01 -6.63
CA ILE A 323 -13.95 -2.52 -7.69
C ILE A 323 -14.78 -1.97 -8.85
N TYR A 324 -14.49 -0.76 -9.30
CA TYR A 324 -15.18 -0.08 -10.39
C TYR A 324 -14.21 0.41 -11.46
N ILE A 325 -14.34 -0.13 -12.68
CA ILE A 325 -13.51 0.24 -13.83
C ILE A 325 -14.36 1.04 -14.81
N HIS A 326 -13.99 2.30 -15.03
CA HIS A 326 -14.74 3.26 -15.84
C HIS A 326 -13.82 4.20 -16.61
N PRO A 327 -13.17 3.69 -17.67
CA PRO A 327 -12.63 4.57 -18.70
C PRO A 327 -13.81 5.34 -19.33
N GLN A 328 -13.64 6.63 -19.59
CA GLN A 328 -14.75 7.56 -19.76
C GLN A 328 -15.64 7.24 -20.98
N ASP A 329 -16.96 7.19 -20.77
CA ASP A 329 -17.94 6.80 -21.80
C ASP A 329 -18.28 7.92 -22.81
N THR A 330 -18.01 9.19 -22.47
CA THR A 330 -18.55 10.35 -23.19
C THR A 330 -17.63 11.00 -24.22
N ASP A 331 -16.36 10.62 -24.30
CA ASP A 331 -15.41 11.25 -25.23
C ASP A 331 -15.21 10.43 -26.52
N ALA A 332 -15.03 11.12 -27.65
CA ALA A 332 -14.86 10.58 -28.99
C ALA A 332 -13.45 10.03 -29.26
N ASN A 333 -12.50 10.23 -28.35
CA ASN A 333 -11.10 9.85 -28.49
C ASN A 333 -10.75 8.44 -27.96
N ASN A 334 -11.70 7.48 -27.99
CA ASN A 334 -11.52 6.03 -27.79
C ASN A 334 -10.46 5.64 -26.74
N LYS A 335 -10.62 6.08 -25.50
CA LYS A 335 -9.79 5.59 -24.38
C LYS A 335 -10.36 4.29 -23.83
N TYR A 336 -9.46 3.45 -23.34
CA TYR A 336 -9.81 2.12 -22.87
C TYR A 336 -8.98 1.72 -21.66
N ALA A 337 -9.53 0.78 -20.90
CA ALA A 337 -8.77 0.02 -19.92
C ALA A 337 -8.18 -1.23 -20.56
N ASP A 338 -6.88 -1.46 -20.41
CA ASP A 338 -6.19 -2.64 -20.93
C ASP A 338 -5.18 -3.21 -19.94
N ASN A 339 -4.98 -4.52 -20.04
CA ASN A 339 -4.14 -5.31 -19.15
C ASN A 339 -4.48 -5.11 -17.67
N ILE A 340 -5.77 -5.29 -17.33
CA ILE A 340 -6.27 -5.18 -15.96
C ILE A 340 -6.43 -6.59 -15.38
N LEU A 341 -5.77 -6.86 -14.26
CA LEU A 341 -5.92 -8.08 -13.49
C LEU A 341 -6.73 -7.79 -12.22
N ILE A 342 -7.80 -8.55 -12.00
CA ILE A 342 -8.62 -8.49 -10.80
C ILE A 342 -8.73 -9.90 -10.25
N HIS A 343 -8.05 -10.18 -9.14
CA HIS A 343 -7.98 -11.55 -8.68
C HIS A 343 -7.89 -11.73 -7.17
N ASP A 344 -8.30 -12.91 -6.70
CA ASP A 344 -8.18 -13.30 -5.29
C ASP A 344 -8.82 -12.30 -4.30
N ASN A 345 -9.74 -11.44 -4.74
CA ASN A 345 -10.41 -10.49 -3.87
C ASN A 345 -11.56 -11.17 -3.11
N LEU A 346 -11.82 -10.69 -1.90
CA LEU A 346 -12.93 -11.10 -1.06
C LEU A 346 -13.87 -9.91 -0.85
N ALA A 347 -15.10 -10.02 -1.34
CA ALA A 347 -16.15 -9.05 -1.13
C ALA A 347 -17.32 -9.72 -0.41
N TYR A 348 -17.82 -9.14 0.69
CA TYR A 348 -19.01 -9.68 1.34
C TYR A 348 -19.84 -8.62 2.04
N ASN A 349 -21.11 -8.90 2.31
CA ASN A 349 -22.05 -7.95 2.92
C ASN A 349 -22.10 -6.61 2.18
N LEU A 350 -21.97 -6.64 0.85
CA LEU A 350 -22.15 -5.45 0.01
C LEU A 350 -23.64 -5.25 -0.27
N THR A 351 -24.08 -4.02 -0.50
CA THR A 351 -25.45 -3.75 -0.95
C THR A 351 -25.54 -3.61 -2.49
N HIS A 352 -24.39 -3.60 -3.16
CA HIS A 352 -24.24 -3.52 -4.60
C HIS A 352 -23.21 -4.53 -5.12
N ALA A 353 -22.58 -4.27 -6.26
CA ALA A 353 -21.67 -5.20 -6.90
C ALA A 353 -20.26 -5.21 -6.25
N GLY A 354 -19.67 -6.41 -6.15
CA GLY A 354 -18.27 -6.56 -5.77
C GLY A 354 -17.29 -6.07 -6.85
N ILE A 355 -17.63 -6.27 -8.13
CA ILE A 355 -16.83 -5.82 -9.28
C ILE A 355 -17.78 -5.28 -10.36
N ILE A 356 -17.50 -4.09 -10.87
CA ILE A 356 -18.18 -3.49 -12.02
C ILE A 356 -17.14 -3.14 -13.08
N LEU A 357 -17.40 -3.61 -14.30
CA LEU A 357 -16.73 -3.16 -15.50
C LEU A 357 -17.74 -2.32 -16.29
N ASN A 358 -17.47 -1.03 -16.45
CA ASN A 358 -18.23 -0.17 -17.35
C ASN A 358 -17.65 -0.25 -18.78
N SER A 359 -18.02 0.63 -19.70
CA SER A 359 -17.65 0.51 -21.11
C SER A 359 -16.13 0.59 -21.39
N ARG A 360 -15.71 0.15 -22.60
CA ARG A 360 -14.39 0.38 -23.22
C ARG A 360 -13.19 -0.30 -22.53
N TYR A 361 -13.17 -1.63 -22.54
CA TYR A 361 -12.02 -2.41 -22.11
C TYR A 361 -11.51 -3.34 -23.23
N ILE A 362 -10.21 -3.60 -23.24
CA ILE A 362 -9.57 -4.57 -24.15
C ILE A 362 -9.32 -5.87 -23.40
N ASN A 363 -8.27 -5.94 -22.58
CA ASN A 363 -7.95 -7.13 -21.79
C ASN A 363 -8.20 -6.88 -20.30
N VAL A 364 -9.22 -7.55 -19.76
CA VAL A 364 -9.50 -7.59 -18.32
C VAL A 364 -9.62 -9.04 -17.89
N TYR A 365 -8.76 -9.46 -16.96
CA TYR A 365 -8.68 -10.81 -16.43
C TYR A 365 -9.26 -10.85 -15.01
N ILE A 366 -10.35 -11.59 -14.84
CA ILE A 366 -11.04 -11.74 -13.55
C ILE A 366 -11.01 -13.21 -13.13
N TYR A 367 -10.36 -13.53 -12.01
CA TYR A 367 -10.26 -14.91 -11.54
C TYR A 367 -10.09 -15.02 -10.02
N ASN A 368 -10.52 -16.13 -9.42
CA ASN A 368 -10.40 -16.41 -7.97
C ASN A 368 -11.02 -15.37 -7.02
N ASN A 369 -11.89 -14.49 -7.51
CA ASN A 369 -12.63 -13.55 -6.66
C ASN A 369 -13.83 -14.25 -6.01
N ILE A 370 -14.08 -13.95 -4.75
CA ILE A 370 -15.22 -14.45 -3.99
C ILE A 370 -16.11 -13.26 -3.62
N SER A 371 -17.39 -13.34 -3.98
CA SER A 371 -18.41 -12.36 -3.57
C SER A 371 -19.63 -13.08 -3.01
N TYR A 372 -20.07 -12.70 -1.81
CA TYR A 372 -21.29 -13.27 -1.19
C TYR A 372 -22.02 -12.24 -0.32
N HIS A 373 -23.29 -12.51 -0.02
CA HIS A 373 -24.14 -11.68 0.84
C HIS A 373 -24.52 -12.44 2.11
#